data_AF-A0A9N9RE71-F1
#
_entry.id   AF-A0A9N9RE71-F1
#
_cell.length_a   1.000
_cell.length_b   1.000
_cell.length_c   1.000
_cell.angle_alpha   90.00
_cell.angle_beta   90.00
_cell.angle_gamma   90.00
#
_symmetry.space_group_name_H-M   'P 1'
#
loop_
_entity.id
_entity.type
_entity.pdbx_description
1 polymer ?
#
loop_
_entity_poly.entity_id
_entity_poly.type
_entity_poly.pdbx_seq_one_letter_code
_entity_poly.pdbx_strand_id
1 'polypeptide(L)'
;MSKKERETWMLQRIEEWKAEKEAEKQAILAGAKEKRAQLARERAELMAKDNSEQEIRRDLLQKTCDLFQIGYISYLETSSLKWQQYLRCDGLPDPRVVTQMNTYIHIWQNQINCDPDELNKRCIETLPDLSHFLACGFCLQATNLNLIPIQLSCQQMLEMLEEFVANSRQYTALQAQSYNEVRLALREQLSNAIQLASYTLLRDLEKYLKFQSIKLAMYEREFKGLRLNIWVAVQMPTRRPRPQEPDPEPVELSFPAMKVALKLPKIIDGSRVCVRAARSMIDLLSESTRTFHLAGDMPNRYLDLFIFNVKEHVETYKLKKEYDDIRNKFYKETGQKIRELENFLKANPICGGVLNLDLLITPPQPKRMRGAITLTARE
;
A
#
# COMPACT_ATOMS: atom_id res chain seq x y z
N MET A 1 -117.06 13.08 -38.42
CA MET A 1 -116.71 12.79 -37.02
C MET A 1 -117.97 12.65 -36.18
N SER A 2 -118.40 11.40 -36.00
CA SER A 2 -119.41 10.98 -35.02
C SER A 2 -118.99 11.40 -33.61
N LYS A 3 -119.95 11.61 -32.70
CA LYS A 3 -119.69 12.05 -31.32
C LYS A 3 -118.67 11.12 -30.61
N LYS A 4 -118.78 9.81 -30.87
CA LYS A 4 -117.84 8.80 -30.36
C LYS A 4 -116.42 8.95 -30.89
N GLU A 5 -116.26 9.31 -32.17
CA GLU A 5 -114.94 9.49 -32.81
C GLU A 5 -114.21 10.73 -32.26
N ARG A 6 -114.96 11.78 -31.85
CA ARG A 6 -114.37 12.95 -31.18
C ARG A 6 -113.91 12.63 -29.77
N GLU A 7 -114.68 11.84 -29.03
CA GLU A 7 -114.32 11.43 -27.67
C GLU A 7 -113.07 10.53 -27.67
N THR A 8 -112.96 9.59 -28.61
CA THR A 8 -111.76 8.76 -28.77
C THR A 8 -110.55 9.57 -29.22
N TRP A 9 -110.72 10.54 -30.12
CA TRP A 9 -109.64 11.42 -30.57
C TRP A 9 -109.14 12.33 -29.44
N MET A 10 -110.04 12.87 -28.60
CA MET A 10 -109.69 13.67 -27.43
C MET A 10 -108.94 12.85 -26.37
N LEU A 11 -109.34 11.59 -26.13
CA LEU A 11 -108.66 10.68 -25.21
C LEU A 11 -107.23 10.36 -25.68
N GLN A 12 -107.05 10.04 -26.97
CA GLN A 12 -105.73 9.84 -27.56
C GLN A 12 -104.84 11.08 -27.43
N ARG A 13 -105.40 12.28 -27.70
CA ARG A 13 -104.68 13.56 -27.55
C ARG A 13 -104.22 13.80 -26.10
N ILE A 14 -105.05 13.44 -25.12
CA ILE A 14 -104.74 13.57 -23.69
C ILE A 14 -103.65 12.59 -23.27
N GLU A 15 -103.66 11.36 -23.79
CA GLU A 15 -102.62 10.36 -23.53
C GLU A 15 -101.29 10.74 -24.18
N GLU A 16 -101.30 11.21 -25.43
CA GLU A 16 -100.13 11.74 -26.13
C GLU A 16 -99.53 12.92 -25.38
N TRP A 17 -100.36 13.87 -24.93
CA TRP A 17 -99.90 15.03 -24.15
C TRP A 17 -99.33 14.65 -22.78
N LYS A 18 -99.92 13.64 -22.10
CA LYS A 18 -99.37 13.09 -20.86
C LYS A 18 -98.04 12.38 -21.09
N ALA A 19 -97.92 11.61 -22.16
CA ALA A 19 -96.68 10.91 -22.53
C ALA A 19 -95.57 11.91 -22.88
N GLU A 20 -95.89 12.98 -23.61
CA GLU A 20 -94.95 14.05 -23.95
C GLU A 20 -94.48 14.81 -22.69
N LYS A 21 -95.40 15.15 -21.78
CA LYS A 21 -95.05 15.80 -20.50
C LYS A 21 -94.24 14.91 -19.56
N GLU A 22 -94.48 13.61 -19.57
CA GLU A 22 -93.72 12.65 -18.77
C GLU A 22 -92.31 12.42 -19.36
N ALA A 23 -92.21 12.35 -20.70
CA ALA A 23 -90.92 12.31 -21.40
C ALA A 23 -90.08 13.57 -21.15
N GLU A 24 -90.71 14.76 -21.14
CA GLU A 24 -90.05 16.03 -20.83
C GLU A 24 -89.51 16.04 -19.39
N LYS A 25 -90.30 15.59 -18.41
CA LYS A 25 -89.83 15.45 -17.01
C LYS A 25 -88.69 14.46 -16.89
N GLN A 26 -88.77 13.32 -17.58
CA GLN A 26 -87.69 12.32 -17.57
C GLN A 26 -86.40 12.85 -18.22
N ALA A 27 -86.50 13.62 -19.31
CA ALA A 27 -85.36 14.27 -19.93
C ALA A 27 -84.68 15.29 -19.00
N ILE A 28 -85.47 16.08 -18.26
CA ILE A 28 -84.95 17.03 -17.26
C ILE A 28 -84.26 16.30 -16.10
N LEU A 29 -84.85 15.22 -15.59
CA LEU A 29 -84.28 14.41 -14.52
C LEU A 29 -83.01 13.69 -14.96
N ALA A 30 -82.98 13.14 -16.18
CA ALA A 30 -81.81 12.51 -16.77
C ALA A 30 -80.67 13.52 -16.97
N GLY A 31 -80.95 14.70 -17.51
CA GLY A 31 -79.97 15.77 -17.68
C GLY A 31 -79.41 16.28 -16.35
N ALA A 32 -80.24 16.38 -15.31
CA ALA A 32 -79.78 16.74 -13.96
C ALA A 32 -78.90 15.64 -13.33
N LYS A 33 -79.23 14.37 -13.55
CA LYS A 33 -78.44 13.22 -13.08
C LYS A 33 -77.09 13.14 -13.80
N GLU A 34 -77.06 13.39 -15.10
CA GLU A 34 -75.84 13.40 -15.90
C GLU A 34 -74.89 14.54 -15.49
N LYS A 35 -75.41 15.77 -15.32
CA LYS A 35 -74.61 16.90 -14.81
C LYS A 35 -74.00 16.62 -13.43
N ARG A 36 -74.75 15.98 -12.53
CA ARG A 36 -74.23 15.55 -11.22
C ARG A 36 -73.14 14.48 -11.36
N ALA A 37 -73.32 13.53 -12.28
CA ALA A 37 -72.34 12.49 -12.54
C ALA A 37 -71.04 13.04 -13.15
N GLN A 38 -71.13 14.02 -14.07
CA GLN A 38 -69.97 14.70 -14.65
C GLN A 38 -69.19 15.48 -13.58
N LEU A 39 -69.86 16.31 -12.77
CA LEU A 39 -69.22 17.03 -11.67
C LEU A 39 -68.58 16.10 -10.63
N ALA A 40 -69.18 14.93 -10.38
CA ALA A 40 -68.60 13.93 -9.49
C ALA A 40 -67.33 13.29 -10.08
N ARG A 41 -67.31 13.02 -11.39
CA ARG A 41 -66.12 12.51 -12.10
C ARG A 41 -64.99 13.53 -12.11
N GLU A 42 -65.28 14.79 -12.43
CA GLU A 42 -64.29 15.87 -12.43
C GLU A 42 -63.66 16.06 -11.04
N ARG A 43 -64.47 16.01 -9.98
CA ARG A 43 -63.96 16.05 -8.59
C ARG A 43 -63.09 14.84 -8.25
N ALA A 44 -63.49 13.65 -8.69
CA ALA A 44 -62.71 12.44 -8.44
C ALA A 44 -61.36 12.46 -9.19
N GLU A 45 -61.35 12.95 -10.44
CA GLU A 45 -60.13 13.11 -11.23
C GLU A 45 -59.19 14.16 -10.63
N LEU A 46 -59.73 15.29 -10.13
CA LEU A 46 -58.92 16.30 -9.45
C LEU A 46 -58.30 15.74 -8.17
N MET A 47 -59.09 15.05 -7.33
CA MET A 47 -58.56 14.39 -6.13
C MET A 47 -57.50 13.33 -6.45
N ALA A 48 -57.66 12.58 -7.55
CA ALA A 48 -56.67 11.59 -7.96
C ALA A 48 -55.34 12.25 -8.38
N LYS A 49 -55.41 13.38 -9.12
CA LYS A 49 -54.24 14.18 -9.47
C LYS A 49 -53.56 14.75 -8.23
N ASP A 50 -54.31 15.35 -7.32
CA ASP A 50 -53.78 15.90 -6.07
C ASP A 50 -53.10 14.81 -5.22
N ASN A 51 -53.69 13.63 -5.11
CA ASN A 51 -53.09 12.50 -4.41
C ASN A 51 -51.77 12.05 -5.04
N SER A 52 -51.72 11.95 -6.38
CA SER A 52 -50.48 11.59 -7.09
C SER A 52 -49.38 12.65 -6.91
N GLU A 53 -49.74 13.93 -6.91
CA GLU A 53 -48.80 15.01 -6.67
C GLU A 53 -48.31 15.03 -5.21
N GLN A 54 -49.19 14.74 -4.25
CA GLN A 54 -48.81 14.59 -2.85
C GLN A 54 -47.87 13.41 -2.63
N GLU A 55 -48.04 12.29 -3.32
CA GLU A 55 -47.11 11.16 -3.27
C GLU A 55 -45.71 11.55 -3.72
N ILE A 56 -45.60 12.25 -4.86
CA ILE A 56 -44.31 12.76 -5.37
C ILE A 56 -43.67 13.72 -4.37
N ARG A 57 -44.46 14.63 -3.76
CA ARG A 57 -43.96 15.55 -2.74
C ARG A 57 -43.42 14.83 -1.50
N ARG A 58 -44.11 13.79 -1.03
CA ARG A 58 -43.67 12.99 0.12
C ARG A 58 -42.35 12.27 -0.18
N ASP A 59 -42.22 11.68 -1.37
CA ASP A 59 -40.99 11.01 -1.80
C ASP A 59 -39.80 11.99 -1.90
N LEU A 60 -40.01 13.16 -2.50
CA LEU A 60 -38.97 14.20 -2.59
C LEU A 60 -38.54 14.71 -1.20
N LEU A 61 -39.51 14.92 -0.30
CA LEU A 61 -39.26 15.34 1.06
C LEU A 61 -38.45 14.29 1.82
N GLN A 62 -38.80 13.00 1.69
CA GLN A 62 -38.06 11.92 2.34
C GLN A 62 -36.60 11.89 1.85
N LYS A 63 -36.38 11.93 0.53
CA LYS A 63 -35.03 11.93 -0.06
C LYS A 63 -34.20 13.12 0.41
N THR A 64 -34.80 14.30 0.54
CA THR A 64 -34.10 15.49 1.05
C THR A 64 -33.79 15.35 2.54
N CYS A 65 -34.71 14.85 3.35
CA CYS A 65 -34.45 14.55 4.77
C CYS A 65 -33.32 13.53 4.95
N ASP A 66 -33.29 12.46 4.14
CA ASP A 66 -32.24 11.44 4.19
C ASP A 66 -30.87 12.04 3.86
N LEU A 67 -30.80 12.90 2.83
CA LEU A 67 -29.58 13.63 2.47
C LEU A 67 -29.11 14.56 3.59
N PHE A 68 -30.02 15.30 4.22
CA PHE A 68 -29.69 16.16 5.37
C PHE A 68 -29.20 15.34 6.56
N GLN A 69 -29.81 14.19 6.83
CA GLN A 69 -29.40 13.31 7.92
C GLN A 69 -28.01 12.74 7.69
N ILE A 70 -27.72 12.24 6.49
CA ILE A 70 -26.38 11.77 6.11
C ILE A 70 -25.35 12.89 6.24
N GLY A 71 -25.66 14.09 5.74
CA GLY A 71 -24.78 15.25 5.84
C GLY A 71 -24.54 15.68 7.29
N TYR A 72 -25.57 15.66 8.13
CA TYR A 72 -25.47 16.01 9.54
C TYR A 72 -24.63 15.00 10.34
N ILE A 73 -24.84 13.70 10.10
CA ILE A 73 -24.02 12.64 10.71
C ILE A 73 -22.55 12.81 10.32
N SER A 74 -22.27 13.00 9.02
CA SER A 74 -20.91 13.23 8.52
C SER A 74 -20.26 14.48 9.15
N TYR A 75 -21.03 15.56 9.31
CA TYR A 75 -20.57 16.78 9.99
C TYR A 75 -20.24 16.55 11.47
N LEU A 76 -21.09 15.80 12.19
CA LEU A 76 -20.85 15.47 13.59
C LEU A 76 -19.61 14.58 13.75
N GLU A 77 -19.44 13.57 12.90
CA GLU A 77 -18.28 12.70 12.90
C GLU A 77 -16.99 13.48 12.64
N THR A 78 -16.96 14.32 11.61
CA THR A 78 -15.79 15.14 11.28
C THR A 78 -15.47 16.16 12.37
N SER A 79 -16.50 16.78 12.96
CA SER A 79 -16.34 17.67 14.11
C SER A 79 -15.78 16.95 15.33
N SER A 80 -16.31 15.77 15.65
CA SER A 80 -15.85 14.93 16.75
C SER A 80 -14.38 14.53 16.57
N LEU A 81 -13.98 14.10 15.37
CA LEU A 81 -12.61 13.73 15.07
C LEU A 81 -11.63 14.91 15.19
N LYS A 82 -12.03 16.10 14.73
CA LYS A 82 -11.23 17.33 14.91
C LYS A 82 -11.06 17.66 16.39
N TRP A 83 -12.13 17.54 17.18
CA TRP A 83 -12.08 17.75 18.63
C TRP A 83 -11.18 16.72 19.32
N GLN A 84 -11.26 15.45 18.95
CA GLN A 84 -10.39 14.40 19.47
C GLN A 84 -8.92 14.67 19.14
N GLN A 85 -8.62 15.15 17.92
CA GLN A 85 -7.26 15.54 17.57
C GLN A 85 -6.77 16.73 18.39
N TYR A 86 -7.60 17.76 18.55
CA TYR A 86 -7.26 18.91 19.38
C TYR A 86 -6.95 18.53 20.83
N LEU A 87 -7.75 17.62 21.42
CA LEU A 87 -7.58 17.16 22.80
C LEU A 87 -6.34 16.29 23.03
N ARG A 88 -5.77 15.67 21.99
CA ARG A 88 -4.60 14.79 22.12
C ARG A 88 -3.31 15.56 22.41
N CYS A 89 -3.18 16.81 21.94
CA CYS A 89 -1.99 17.64 22.13
C CYS A 89 -0.66 16.92 21.81
N ASP A 90 -0.67 15.95 20.89
CA ASP A 90 0.50 15.11 20.54
C ASP A 90 1.46 15.82 19.58
N GLY A 91 1.02 16.92 18.96
CA GLY A 91 1.80 17.68 17.97
C GLY A 91 1.93 16.98 16.62
N LEU A 92 1.16 15.91 16.39
CA LEU A 92 1.18 15.16 15.13
C LEU A 92 0.26 15.83 14.08
N PRO A 93 0.66 15.82 12.79
CA PRO A 93 -0.16 16.39 11.73
C PRO A 93 -1.44 15.56 11.51
N ASP A 94 -2.51 16.19 11.02
CA ASP A 94 -3.66 15.47 10.46
C ASP A 94 -3.29 14.93 9.06
N PRO A 95 -3.29 13.60 8.83
CA PRO A 95 -2.99 13.04 7.50
C PRO A 95 -4.05 13.37 6.45
N ARG A 96 -5.23 13.86 6.85
CA ARG A 96 -6.26 14.41 5.94
C ARG A 96 -5.87 15.79 5.40
N VAL A 97 -4.90 16.45 6.01
CA VAL A 97 -4.46 17.80 5.65
C VAL A 97 -3.04 17.74 5.11
N VAL A 98 -2.93 17.64 3.78
CA VAL A 98 -1.65 17.56 3.03
C VAL A 98 -0.63 18.62 3.45
N THR A 99 -1.07 19.86 3.71
CA THR A 99 -0.17 20.96 4.11
C THR A 99 0.45 20.75 5.49
N GLN A 100 -0.30 20.17 6.43
CA GLN A 100 0.22 19.80 7.76
C GLN A 100 1.25 18.68 7.62
N MET A 101 0.94 17.66 6.80
CA MET A 101 1.87 16.56 6.53
C MET A 101 3.18 17.04 5.89
N ASN A 102 3.11 17.91 4.88
CA ASN A 102 4.31 18.48 4.25
C ASN A 102 5.17 19.27 5.24
N THR A 103 4.52 20.04 6.11
CA THR A 103 5.23 20.79 7.15
C THR A 103 5.93 19.84 8.13
N TYR A 104 5.24 18.78 8.56
CA TYR A 104 5.80 17.76 9.44
C TYR A 104 6.99 17.04 8.79
N ILE A 105 6.86 16.60 7.53
CA ILE A 105 7.94 15.95 6.77
C ILE A 105 9.16 16.88 6.65
N HIS A 106 8.95 18.16 6.36
CA HIS A 106 10.02 19.15 6.26
C HIS A 106 10.75 19.34 7.61
N ILE A 107 10.02 19.38 8.73
CA ILE A 107 10.63 19.42 10.08
C ILE A 107 11.47 18.16 10.31
N TRP A 108 10.98 17.00 9.86
CA TRP A 108 11.68 15.71 9.98
C TRP A 108 12.99 15.66 9.19
N GLN A 109 12.98 16.19 7.97
CA GLN A 109 14.15 16.27 7.09
C GLN A 109 15.27 17.14 7.70
N ASN A 110 14.90 18.18 8.45
CA ASN A 110 15.87 19.06 9.10
C ASN A 110 16.53 18.44 10.35
N GLN A 111 16.05 17.28 10.82
CA GLN A 111 16.66 16.58 11.94
C GLN A 111 17.79 15.66 11.45
N ILE A 112 19.03 16.10 11.68
CA ILE A 112 20.25 15.47 11.14
C ILE A 112 20.63 14.17 11.88
N ASN A 113 20.16 13.98 13.11
CA ASN A 113 20.52 12.83 13.95
C ASN A 113 19.28 11.98 14.25
N CYS A 114 19.42 10.67 14.09
CA CYS A 114 18.44 9.68 14.53
C CYS A 114 19.17 8.63 15.36
N ASP A 115 18.84 8.58 16.64
CA ASP A 115 19.25 7.50 17.53
C ASP A 115 18.17 6.40 17.57
N PRO A 116 18.42 5.24 18.19
CA PRO A 116 17.44 4.17 18.25
C PRO A 116 16.14 4.54 18.98
N ASP A 117 16.17 5.45 19.94
CA ASP A 117 14.97 5.82 20.71
C ASP A 117 14.09 6.81 19.93
N GLU A 118 14.72 7.75 19.23
CA GLU A 118 14.06 8.61 18.26
C GLU A 118 13.49 7.79 17.10
N LEU A 119 14.22 6.79 16.59
CA LEU A 119 13.67 5.84 15.60
C LEU A 119 12.42 5.14 16.13
N ASN A 120 12.42 4.71 17.39
CA ASN A 120 11.25 4.07 18.01
C ASN A 120 10.05 5.02 18.04
N LYS A 121 10.25 6.27 18.47
CA LYS A 121 9.21 7.30 18.50
C LYS A 121 8.63 7.51 17.09
N ARG A 122 9.50 7.67 16.10
CA ARG A 122 9.14 7.81 14.68
C ARG A 122 8.33 6.61 14.16
N CYS A 123 8.73 5.39 14.51
CA CYS A 123 7.97 4.19 14.17
C CYS A 123 6.61 4.15 14.85
N ILE A 124 6.50 4.58 16.11
CA ILE A 124 5.22 4.63 16.84
C ILE A 124 4.23 5.60 16.18
N GLU A 125 4.73 6.73 15.67
CA GLU A 125 3.93 7.77 15.02
C GLU A 125 3.49 7.37 13.59
N THR A 126 4.32 6.59 12.89
CA THR A 126 4.13 6.30 11.45
C THR A 126 3.63 4.90 11.11
N LEU A 127 4.03 3.85 11.84
CA LEU A 127 3.89 2.44 11.42
C LEU A 127 2.90 1.60 12.24
N PRO A 128 1.99 0.85 11.57
CA PRO A 128 1.30 -0.35 12.04
C PRO A 128 1.24 -0.69 13.53
N ASP A 129 0.13 -0.57 14.28
CA ASP A 129 0.06 -1.29 15.56
C ASP A 129 -0.39 -2.73 15.31
N LEU A 130 0.55 -3.66 15.44
CA LEU A 130 0.34 -5.09 15.23
C LEU A 130 -0.74 -5.70 16.14
N SER A 131 -1.01 -5.09 17.31
CA SER A 131 -2.00 -5.61 18.26
C SER A 131 -3.45 -5.50 17.77
N HIS A 132 -3.72 -4.60 16.81
CA HIS A 132 -5.06 -4.38 16.26
C HIS A 132 -5.36 -5.20 15.00
N PHE A 133 -4.35 -5.48 14.19
CA PHE A 133 -4.53 -6.16 12.90
C PHE A 133 -5.07 -7.60 13.06
N LEU A 134 -4.70 -8.29 14.14
CA LEU A 134 -5.22 -9.64 14.44
C LEU A 134 -6.65 -9.64 15.00
N ALA A 135 -7.14 -8.52 15.55
CA ALA A 135 -8.51 -8.42 16.06
C ALA A 135 -9.53 -8.07 14.96
N CYS A 136 -9.12 -7.31 13.93
CA CYS A 136 -10.02 -6.84 12.87
C CYS A 136 -10.32 -7.89 11.78
N GLY A 137 -9.49 -8.94 11.67
CA GLY A 137 -9.69 -10.03 10.69
C GLY A 137 -10.98 -10.85 10.86
N PHE A 138 -11.71 -10.70 11.97
CA PHE A 138 -12.98 -11.38 12.25
C PHE A 138 -14.23 -10.48 12.11
N CYS A 139 -14.07 -9.17 11.85
CA CYS A 139 -15.19 -8.21 11.88
C CYS A 139 -15.96 -8.10 10.56
N LEU A 140 -15.53 -8.76 9.48
CA LEU A 140 -16.14 -8.66 8.15
C LEU A 140 -17.42 -9.52 7.95
N GLN A 141 -17.97 -10.13 9.01
CA GLN A 141 -19.20 -10.94 8.89
C GLN A 141 -20.33 -10.63 9.89
N ALA A 142 -20.24 -9.55 10.69
CA ALA A 142 -21.35 -9.20 11.60
C ALA A 142 -22.30 -8.17 10.95
N THR A 143 -23.22 -8.67 10.12
CA THR A 143 -24.45 -7.95 9.76
C THR A 143 -25.34 -7.78 10.99
N ASN A 144 -25.95 -6.61 11.11
CA ASN A 144 -27.05 -6.27 12.02
C ASN A 144 -26.73 -6.32 13.51
N LEU A 145 -26.14 -5.24 14.01
CA LEU A 145 -26.72 -4.45 15.10
C LEU A 145 -25.90 -3.16 15.24
N ASN A 146 -26.63 -2.04 15.25
CA ASN A 146 -26.12 -0.74 15.65
C ASN A 146 -25.40 -0.87 17.01
N LEU A 147 -24.23 -0.22 17.11
CA LEU A 147 -23.20 -0.28 18.16
C LEU A 147 -22.02 -1.21 17.83
N ILE A 148 -21.12 -0.70 16.98
CA ILE A 148 -19.73 -1.16 16.88
C ILE A 148 -18.82 0.07 17.14
N PRO A 149 -17.70 -0.09 17.88
CA PRO A 149 -17.25 0.86 18.90
C PRO A 149 -16.40 2.03 18.37
N ILE A 150 -16.49 3.15 19.09
CA ILE A 150 -15.71 4.39 18.98
C ILE A 150 -14.25 4.20 19.49
N GLN A 151 -13.62 3.05 19.26
CA GLN A 151 -12.24 2.81 19.68
C GLN A 151 -11.53 2.06 18.58
N LEU A 152 -10.92 2.81 17.64
CA LEU A 152 -9.97 2.44 16.60
C LEU A 152 -10.01 3.64 15.63
N SER A 153 -9.03 4.48 15.35
CA SER A 153 -7.57 4.35 15.37
C SER A 153 -7.00 5.77 15.19
N CYS A 154 -6.34 6.32 16.20
CA CYS A 154 -5.35 7.39 15.99
C CYS A 154 -4.03 6.84 15.44
N GLN A 155 -3.99 5.59 14.99
CA GLN A 155 -2.75 4.86 14.88
C GLN A 155 -2.34 4.87 13.41
N GLN A 156 -1.17 5.45 13.13
CA GLN A 156 -0.36 5.30 11.92
C GLN A 156 -0.70 6.19 10.72
N MET A 157 0.10 7.25 10.54
CA MET A 157 -0.04 8.18 9.40
C MET A 157 0.04 7.49 8.04
N LEU A 158 0.87 6.45 7.90
CA LEU A 158 1.02 5.74 6.62
C LEU A 158 -0.22 4.93 6.23
N GLU A 159 -0.93 4.36 7.20
CA GLU A 159 -2.12 3.53 6.94
C GLU A 159 -3.27 4.37 6.35
N MET A 160 -3.54 5.54 6.95
CA MET A 160 -4.56 6.45 6.41
C MET A 160 -4.19 7.01 5.03
N LEU A 161 -2.90 7.31 4.78
CA LEU A 161 -2.46 7.76 3.46
C LEU A 161 -2.60 6.66 2.40
N GLU A 162 -2.37 5.39 2.77
CA GLU A 162 -2.61 4.25 1.89
C GLU A 162 -4.11 4.10 1.58
N GLU A 163 -4.98 4.28 2.57
CA GLU A 163 -6.43 4.25 2.38
C GLU A 163 -6.91 5.38 1.45
N PHE A 164 -6.40 6.61 1.60
CA PHE A 164 -6.78 7.73 0.72
C PHE A 164 -6.34 7.51 -0.72
N VAL A 165 -5.17 6.91 -0.95
CA VAL A 165 -4.70 6.55 -2.30
C VAL A 165 -5.53 5.41 -2.88
N ALA A 166 -5.88 4.39 -2.07
CA ALA A 166 -6.75 3.29 -2.50
C ALA A 166 -8.17 3.77 -2.87
N ASN A 167 -8.70 4.74 -2.12
CA ASN A 167 -10.01 5.36 -2.32
C ASN A 167 -9.96 6.61 -3.23
N SER A 168 -9.01 6.66 -4.17
CA SER A 168 -8.78 7.80 -5.08
C SER A 168 -10.02 8.29 -5.84
N ARG A 169 -11.05 7.46 -6.03
CA ARG A 169 -12.33 7.82 -6.68
C ARG A 169 -13.11 8.93 -5.96
N GLN A 170 -12.89 9.11 -4.67
CA GLN A 170 -13.58 10.12 -3.86
C GLN A 170 -12.92 11.51 -3.95
N TYR A 171 -11.73 11.59 -4.55
CA TYR A 171 -10.91 12.80 -4.57
C TYR A 171 -10.67 13.29 -5.99
N THR A 172 -10.32 14.57 -6.12
CA THR A 172 -9.85 15.11 -7.41
C THR A 172 -8.50 14.51 -7.77
N ALA A 173 -8.17 14.42 -9.06
CA ALA A 173 -6.90 13.86 -9.53
C ALA A 173 -5.68 14.57 -8.90
N LEU A 174 -5.76 15.90 -8.74
CA LEU A 174 -4.72 16.70 -8.09
C LEU A 174 -4.56 16.32 -6.61
N GLN A 175 -5.66 16.17 -5.88
CA GLN A 175 -5.62 15.77 -4.46
C GLN A 175 -5.05 14.35 -4.30
N ALA A 176 -5.47 13.41 -5.14
CA ALA A 176 -4.94 12.04 -5.12
C ALA A 176 -3.42 12.02 -5.37
N GLN A 177 -2.95 12.84 -6.32
CA GLN A 177 -1.51 13.01 -6.56
C GLN A 177 -0.80 13.58 -5.32
N SER A 178 -1.34 14.63 -4.70
CA SER A 178 -0.74 15.23 -3.50
C SER A 178 -0.65 14.25 -2.33
N TYR A 179 -1.68 13.43 -2.08
CA TYR A 179 -1.61 12.38 -1.05
C TYR A 179 -0.56 11.32 -1.39
N ASN A 180 -0.42 10.97 -2.66
CA ASN A 180 0.60 10.01 -3.09
C ASN A 180 2.02 10.57 -2.89
N GLU A 181 2.25 11.83 -3.23
CA GLU A 181 3.54 12.51 -2.99
C GLU A 181 3.90 12.54 -1.50
N VAL A 182 2.95 12.91 -0.63
CA VAL A 182 3.14 12.88 0.82
C VAL A 182 3.44 11.48 1.34
N ARG A 183 2.70 10.47 0.86
CA ARG A 183 2.89 9.06 1.22
C ARG A 183 4.30 8.57 0.88
N LEU A 184 4.76 8.85 -0.34
CA LEU A 184 6.10 8.49 -0.80
C LEU A 184 7.18 9.21 0.01
N ALA A 185 7.03 10.52 0.22
CA ALA A 185 7.98 11.31 0.99
C ALA A 185 8.08 10.79 2.44
N LEU A 186 6.95 10.45 3.08
CA LEU A 186 6.95 9.89 4.43
C LEU A 186 7.67 8.54 4.52
N ARG A 187 7.45 7.65 3.54
CA ARG A 187 8.17 6.36 3.45
C ARG A 187 9.66 6.55 3.26
N GLU A 188 10.05 7.48 2.39
CA GLU A 188 11.46 7.82 2.16
C GLU A 188 12.10 8.34 3.45
N GLN A 189 11.43 9.23 4.19
CA GLN A 189 11.97 9.74 5.44
C GLN A 189 12.11 8.65 6.51
N LEU A 190 11.16 7.72 6.60
CA LEU A 190 11.27 6.59 7.51
C LEU A 190 12.45 5.67 7.12
N SER A 191 12.65 5.42 5.83
CA SER A 191 13.81 4.68 5.33
C SER A 191 15.14 5.39 5.69
N ASN A 192 15.20 6.71 5.52
CA ASN A 192 16.36 7.52 5.90
C ASN A 192 16.60 7.50 7.42
N ALA A 193 15.56 7.54 8.23
CA ALA A 193 15.67 7.41 9.68
C ALA A 193 16.28 6.05 10.08
N ILE A 194 15.85 4.95 9.44
CA ILE A 194 16.44 3.61 9.67
C ILE A 194 17.92 3.60 9.27
N GLN A 195 18.29 4.25 8.17
CA GLN A 195 19.69 4.37 7.74
C GLN A 195 20.54 5.16 8.75
N LEU A 196 20.05 6.32 9.21
CA LEU A 196 20.73 7.16 10.20
C LEU A 196 20.88 6.44 11.54
N ALA A 197 19.83 5.79 12.03
CA ALA A 197 19.89 4.98 13.25
C ALA A 197 20.89 3.83 13.11
N SER A 198 20.90 3.14 11.96
CA SER A 198 21.89 2.09 11.68
C SER A 198 23.31 2.63 11.71
N TYR A 199 23.54 3.80 11.13
CA TYR A 199 24.84 4.46 11.16
C TYR A 199 25.26 4.87 12.57
N THR A 200 24.36 5.44 13.37
CA THR A 200 24.60 5.79 14.79
C THR A 200 24.95 4.56 15.61
N LEU A 201 24.25 3.43 15.41
CA LEU A 201 24.54 2.15 16.06
C LEU A 201 25.93 1.63 15.70
N LEU A 202 26.31 1.72 14.42
CA LEU A 202 27.61 1.28 13.92
C LEU A 202 28.78 2.20 14.30
N ARG A 203 28.50 3.48 14.56
CA ARG A 203 29.51 4.43 14.99
C ARG A 203 29.97 4.16 16.42
N ASP A 204 29.04 3.79 17.30
CA ASP A 204 29.29 3.54 18.72
C ASP A 204 29.01 2.07 19.08
N LEU A 205 29.75 1.16 18.44
CA LEU A 205 29.59 -0.30 18.57
C LEU A 205 29.63 -0.77 20.03
N GLU A 206 30.53 -0.19 20.83
CA GLU A 206 30.74 -0.54 22.24
C GLU A 206 29.53 -0.25 23.13
N LYS A 207 28.76 0.79 22.79
CA LYS A 207 27.60 1.22 23.59
C LYS A 207 26.35 0.39 23.27
N TYR A 208 26.13 0.11 21.99
CA TYR A 208 24.85 -0.43 21.54
C TYR A 208 24.88 -1.92 21.18
N LEU A 209 26.00 -2.46 20.69
CA LEU A 209 26.06 -3.85 20.26
C LEU A 209 26.50 -4.77 21.39
N LYS A 210 25.90 -5.97 21.42
CA LYS A 210 26.28 -7.07 22.31
C LYS A 210 27.37 -7.89 21.63
N PHE A 211 28.54 -7.97 22.27
CA PHE A 211 29.66 -8.78 21.78
C PHE A 211 29.42 -10.25 22.17
N GLN A 212 29.14 -11.09 21.19
CA GLN A 212 29.09 -12.55 21.41
C GLN A 212 30.50 -13.15 21.42
N SER A 213 31.42 -12.55 20.65
CA SER A 213 32.83 -12.91 20.68
C SER A 213 33.70 -11.67 20.42
N ILE A 214 35.01 -11.82 20.62
CA ILE A 214 35.99 -10.77 20.34
C ILE A 214 35.93 -10.27 18.88
N LYS A 215 35.45 -11.11 17.95
CA LYS A 215 35.35 -10.80 16.52
C LYS A 215 33.93 -10.48 16.06
N LEU A 216 32.92 -10.61 16.92
CA LEU A 216 31.52 -10.61 16.49
C LEU A 216 30.65 -9.85 17.48
N ALA A 217 30.01 -8.80 16.97
CA ALA A 217 29.08 -7.96 17.69
C ALA A 217 27.72 -7.96 16.99
N MET A 218 26.65 -8.01 17.78
CA MET A 218 25.28 -8.06 17.28
C MET A 218 24.39 -7.04 17.98
N TYR A 219 23.51 -6.42 17.21
CA TYR A 219 22.40 -5.61 17.68
C TYR A 219 21.09 -6.28 17.31
N GLU A 220 20.15 -6.28 18.24
CA GLU A 220 18.78 -6.73 18.03
C GLU A 220 17.85 -5.81 18.82
N ARG A 221 16.90 -5.20 18.11
CA ARG A 221 15.80 -4.45 18.72
C ARG A 221 14.53 -4.58 17.89
N GLU A 222 13.43 -4.78 18.59
CA GLU A 222 12.08 -4.71 18.04
C GLU A 222 11.48 -3.33 18.32
N PHE A 223 11.00 -2.69 17.27
CA PHE A 223 10.26 -1.45 17.28
C PHE A 223 8.81 -1.72 16.85
N LYS A 224 7.94 -0.73 17.04
CA LYS A 224 6.55 -0.83 16.55
C LYS A 224 6.55 -0.92 15.02
N GLY A 225 6.14 -2.06 14.47
CA GLY A 225 6.08 -2.29 13.03
C GLY A 225 7.44 -2.47 12.31
N LEU A 226 8.56 -2.52 13.04
CA LEU A 226 9.91 -2.69 12.48
C LEU A 226 10.78 -3.56 13.38
N ARG A 227 11.48 -4.56 12.82
CA ARG A 227 12.54 -5.30 13.51
C ARG A 227 13.89 -5.00 12.87
N LEU A 228 14.88 -4.65 13.68
CA LEU A 228 16.21 -4.29 13.21
C LEU A 228 17.27 -5.16 13.88
N ASN A 229 18.00 -5.91 13.04
CA ASN A 229 19.13 -6.71 13.44
C ASN A 229 20.39 -6.26 12.68
N ILE A 230 21.49 -6.07 13.40
CA ILE A 230 22.77 -5.70 12.81
C ILE A 230 23.82 -6.70 13.27
N TRP A 231 24.54 -7.26 12.32
CA TRP A 231 25.68 -8.13 12.55
C TRP A 231 26.96 -7.43 12.08
N VAL A 232 27.98 -7.39 12.92
CA VAL A 232 29.25 -6.73 12.63
C VAL A 232 30.43 -7.65 12.95
N ALA A 233 31.29 -7.86 11.96
CA ALA A 233 32.61 -8.42 12.17
C ALA A 233 33.58 -7.34 12.66
N VAL A 234 34.17 -7.56 13.83
CA VAL A 234 35.13 -6.63 14.44
C VAL A 234 36.53 -7.04 14.03
N GLN A 235 37.22 -6.15 13.31
CA GLN A 235 38.59 -6.40 12.88
C GLN A 235 39.55 -6.31 14.07
N MET A 236 40.22 -7.42 14.37
CA MET A 236 41.26 -7.44 15.39
C MET A 236 42.60 -6.93 14.85
N PRO A 237 43.36 -6.15 15.63
CA PRO A 237 44.72 -5.76 15.25
C PRO A 237 45.63 -7.00 15.22
N THR A 238 45.90 -7.53 14.04
CA THR A 238 46.82 -8.66 13.84
C THR A 238 48.26 -8.18 13.74
N ARG A 239 49.16 -8.76 14.54
CA ARG A 239 50.56 -8.30 14.64
C ARG A 239 51.50 -8.76 13.51
N ARG A 240 51.04 -9.60 12.57
CA ARG A 240 51.79 -10.06 11.37
C ARG A 240 50.81 -10.51 10.27
N PRO A 241 51.14 -10.38 8.96
CA PRO A 241 50.41 -11.12 7.93
C PRO A 241 50.60 -12.62 8.21
N ARG A 242 49.50 -13.35 8.36
CA ARG A 242 49.55 -14.81 8.52
C ARG A 242 49.95 -15.44 7.18
N PRO A 243 50.66 -16.57 7.18
CA PRO A 243 50.82 -17.39 5.97
C PRO A 243 49.43 -17.72 5.42
N GLN A 244 49.32 -17.81 4.09
CA GLN A 244 48.08 -18.01 3.33
C GLN A 244 47.18 -19.05 3.99
N GLU A 245 46.12 -18.58 4.68
CA GLU A 245 45.11 -19.45 5.31
C GLU A 245 44.32 -20.17 4.20
N PRO A 246 43.83 -21.41 4.46
CA PRO A 246 42.99 -22.14 3.52
C PRO A 246 41.77 -21.32 3.09
N ASP A 247 41.23 -21.60 1.90
CA ASP A 247 40.09 -20.88 1.30
C ASP A 247 39.03 -20.55 2.37
N PRO A 248 38.64 -19.28 2.51
CA PRO A 248 37.75 -18.86 3.58
C PRO A 248 36.42 -19.60 3.47
N GLU A 249 36.01 -20.25 4.56
CA GLU A 249 34.69 -20.85 4.64
C GLU A 249 33.63 -19.76 4.49
N PRO A 250 32.54 -20.02 3.75
CA PRO A 250 31.49 -19.03 3.57
C PRO A 250 30.87 -18.69 4.93
N VAL A 251 30.83 -17.41 5.28
CA VAL A 251 30.29 -16.95 6.56
C VAL A 251 28.80 -17.21 6.60
N GLU A 252 28.36 -18.00 7.57
CA GLU A 252 26.95 -18.27 7.85
C GLU A 252 26.46 -17.35 8.96
N LEU A 253 25.42 -16.57 8.65
CA LEU A 253 24.78 -15.63 9.55
C LEU A 253 23.38 -16.14 9.88
N SER A 254 23.04 -16.16 11.16
CA SER A 254 21.70 -16.48 11.62
C SER A 254 21.09 -15.26 12.31
N PHE A 255 19.86 -14.93 11.94
CA PHE A 255 19.05 -13.88 12.55
C PHE A 255 17.81 -14.52 13.19
N PRO A 256 17.91 -15.06 14.42
CA PRO A 256 16.83 -15.80 15.07
C PRO A 256 15.52 -15.01 15.17
N ALA A 257 15.61 -13.72 15.52
CA ALA A 257 14.46 -12.81 15.64
C ALA A 257 13.65 -12.66 14.34
N MET A 258 14.33 -12.81 13.21
CA MET A 258 13.75 -12.70 11.87
C MET A 258 13.45 -14.05 11.24
N LYS A 259 13.92 -15.15 11.83
CA LYS A 259 13.87 -16.51 11.26
C LYS A 259 14.53 -16.59 9.88
N VAL A 260 15.62 -15.85 9.68
CA VAL A 260 16.39 -15.83 8.42
C VAL A 260 17.82 -16.27 8.70
N ALA A 261 18.35 -17.15 7.86
CA ALA A 261 19.76 -17.48 7.81
C ALA A 261 20.31 -17.08 6.44
N LEU A 262 21.51 -16.53 6.41
CA LEU A 262 22.16 -16.03 5.21
C LEU A 262 23.59 -16.55 5.14
N LYS A 263 23.94 -17.14 4.01
CA LYS A 263 25.30 -17.61 3.73
C LYS A 263 25.95 -16.67 2.74
N LEU A 264 27.01 -15.99 3.16
CA LEU A 264 27.71 -15.04 2.29
C LEU A 264 28.53 -15.80 1.22
N PRO A 265 28.58 -15.31 -0.03
CA PRO A 265 29.47 -15.83 -1.06
C PRO A 265 30.94 -15.80 -0.60
N LYS A 266 31.72 -16.82 -0.97
CA LYS A 266 33.16 -16.94 -0.62
C LYS A 266 34.03 -15.76 -1.06
N ILE A 267 33.55 -14.98 -2.03
CA ILE A 267 34.24 -13.80 -2.58
C ILE A 267 34.24 -12.64 -1.58
N ILE A 268 33.25 -12.60 -0.67
CA ILE A 268 33.12 -11.53 0.32
C ILE A 268 33.90 -11.93 1.56
N ASP A 269 35.03 -11.26 1.79
CA ASP A 269 35.77 -11.37 3.05
C ASP A 269 34.92 -10.78 4.18
N GLY A 270 34.38 -11.66 5.03
CA GLY A 270 33.53 -11.29 6.15
C GLY A 270 34.22 -10.47 7.23
N SER A 271 35.54 -10.23 7.15
CA SER A 271 36.33 -9.53 8.18
C SER A 271 36.04 -8.04 8.33
N ARG A 272 35.49 -7.38 7.29
CA ARG A 272 35.17 -5.94 7.27
C ARG A 272 33.73 -5.63 6.89
N VAL A 273 32.84 -6.60 7.04
CA VAL A 273 31.47 -6.50 6.57
C VAL A 273 30.53 -6.34 7.76
N CYS A 274 29.57 -5.43 7.59
CA CYS A 274 28.39 -5.35 8.43
C CYS A 274 27.20 -5.82 7.60
N VAL A 275 26.39 -6.71 8.16
CA VAL A 275 25.13 -7.14 7.56
C VAL A 275 23.98 -6.61 8.40
N ARG A 276 23.18 -5.74 7.81
CA ARG A 276 21.93 -5.26 8.41
C ARG A 276 20.77 -6.06 7.84
N ALA A 277 19.96 -6.61 8.72
CA ALA A 277 18.70 -7.24 8.40
C ALA A 277 17.58 -6.41 9.04
N ALA A 278 16.69 -5.84 8.21
CA ALA A 278 15.57 -5.03 8.67
C ALA A 278 14.28 -5.61 8.09
N ARG A 279 13.29 -5.86 8.95
CA ARG A 279 11.95 -6.32 8.55
C ARG A 279 10.94 -5.26 8.95
N SER A 280 10.40 -4.56 7.96
CA SER A 280 9.30 -3.61 8.11
C SER A 280 7.96 -4.30 7.83
N MET A 281 6.90 -3.86 8.49
CA MET A 281 5.52 -4.28 8.20
C MET A 281 4.95 -3.63 6.94
N ILE A 282 5.50 -2.46 6.57
CA ILE A 282 5.13 -1.73 5.37
C ILE A 282 6.29 -1.78 4.39
N ASP A 283 5.95 -1.84 3.12
CA ASP A 283 6.90 -1.68 2.04
C ASP A 283 7.41 -0.24 1.94
N LEU A 284 8.67 -0.02 2.30
CA LEU A 284 9.30 1.29 2.29
C LEU A 284 10.02 1.59 0.96
N LEU A 285 10.26 0.59 0.11
CA LEU A 285 11.27 0.68 -0.95
C LEU A 285 10.77 0.24 -2.33
N SER A 286 9.73 -0.58 -2.47
CA SER A 286 9.37 -1.06 -3.81
C SER A 286 8.94 0.09 -4.70
N GLU A 287 8.13 1.04 -4.21
CA GLU A 287 7.63 2.16 -5.03
C GLU A 287 8.73 3.13 -5.48
N SER A 288 9.84 3.22 -4.73
CA SER A 288 11.01 4.02 -5.10
C SER A 288 12.02 3.25 -5.97
N THR A 289 11.77 1.96 -6.22
CA THR A 289 12.65 1.13 -7.04
C THR A 289 12.43 1.44 -8.53
N ARG A 290 13.54 1.48 -9.29
CA ARG A 290 13.51 1.75 -10.75
C ARG A 290 12.61 0.80 -11.55
N THR A 291 12.35 -0.40 -11.01
CA THR A 291 11.51 -1.43 -11.65
C THR A 291 10.03 -1.32 -11.29
N PHE A 292 9.64 -0.39 -10.41
CA PHE A 292 8.25 -0.26 -9.97
C PHE A 292 7.34 0.28 -11.07
N HIS A 293 7.76 1.37 -11.71
CA HIS A 293 7.12 1.86 -12.91
C HIS A 293 7.59 1.01 -14.08
N LEU A 294 6.78 0.02 -14.44
CA LEU A 294 6.96 -0.67 -15.72
C LEU A 294 6.88 0.38 -16.83
N ALA A 295 7.93 0.48 -17.66
CA ALA A 295 8.01 1.45 -18.75
C ALA A 295 6.95 1.23 -19.85
N GLY A 296 6.21 0.11 -19.80
CA GLY A 296 5.07 -0.22 -20.63
C GLY A 296 4.25 -1.33 -19.99
N ASP A 297 3.10 -1.68 -20.59
CA ASP A 297 2.35 -2.85 -20.14
C ASP A 297 3.22 -4.11 -20.23
N MET A 298 3.22 -4.90 -19.16
CA MET A 298 3.96 -6.16 -19.12
C MET A 298 3.45 -7.06 -20.25
N PRO A 299 4.30 -7.47 -21.21
CA PRO A 299 3.88 -8.43 -22.21
C PRO A 299 3.47 -9.72 -21.48
N ASN A 300 2.23 -10.15 -21.69
CA ASN A 300 1.60 -11.31 -21.04
C ASN A 300 1.27 -11.18 -19.53
N ARG A 301 0.50 -10.15 -19.16
CA ARG A 301 -0.10 -9.96 -17.80
C ARG A 301 -0.82 -11.19 -17.20
N TYR A 302 -1.20 -12.17 -18.01
CA TYR A 302 -1.98 -13.36 -17.63
C TYR A 302 -1.21 -14.67 -17.76
N LEU A 303 0.11 -14.65 -17.97
CA LEU A 303 0.88 -15.88 -17.93
C LEU A 303 1.03 -16.33 -16.47
N ASP A 304 0.54 -17.53 -16.16
CA ASP A 304 0.76 -18.21 -14.88
C ASP A 304 2.27 -18.26 -14.57
N LEU A 305 2.63 -17.94 -13.32
CA LEU A 305 4.00 -17.95 -12.80
C LEU A 305 4.70 -19.28 -13.07
N PHE A 306 3.95 -20.40 -13.03
CA PHE A 306 4.48 -21.71 -13.38
C PHE A 306 4.91 -21.78 -14.85
N ILE A 307 4.07 -21.31 -15.77
CA ILE A 307 4.33 -21.31 -17.21
C ILE A 307 5.51 -20.36 -17.54
N PHE A 308 5.57 -19.21 -16.87
CA PHE A 308 6.69 -18.27 -17.00
C PHE A 308 8.01 -18.92 -16.57
N ASN A 309 8.06 -19.52 -15.36
CA ASN A 309 9.27 -20.17 -14.84
C ASN A 309 9.74 -21.33 -15.73
N VAL A 310 8.81 -22.13 -16.27
CA VAL A 310 9.16 -23.22 -17.19
C VAL A 310 9.76 -22.68 -18.49
N LYS A 311 9.20 -21.61 -19.06
CA LYS A 311 9.75 -20.97 -20.27
C LYS A 311 11.13 -20.37 -20.01
N GLU A 312 11.28 -19.60 -18.94
CA GLU A 312 12.56 -18.98 -18.59
C GLU A 312 13.63 -20.04 -18.32
N HIS A 313 13.30 -21.11 -17.60
CA HIS A 313 14.18 -22.24 -17.34
C HIS A 313 14.62 -22.93 -18.65
N VAL A 314 13.72 -23.13 -19.61
CA VAL A 314 14.06 -23.68 -20.92
C VAL A 314 15.01 -22.75 -21.69
N GLU A 315 14.80 -21.44 -21.63
CA GLU A 315 15.68 -20.44 -22.26
C GLU A 315 17.06 -20.39 -21.60
N THR A 316 17.13 -20.45 -20.28
CA THR A 316 18.42 -20.50 -19.56
C THR A 316 19.23 -21.75 -19.94
N TYR A 317 18.56 -22.90 -20.11
CA TYR A 317 19.22 -24.12 -20.56
C TYR A 317 19.71 -24.03 -22.02
N LYS A 318 18.98 -23.35 -22.90
CA LYS A 318 19.43 -23.08 -24.27
C LYS A 318 20.67 -22.20 -24.28
N LEU A 319 20.64 -21.09 -23.54
CA LEU A 319 21.79 -20.18 -23.40
C LEU A 319 23.00 -20.88 -22.79
N LYS A 320 22.79 -21.73 -21.78
CA LYS A 320 23.86 -22.53 -21.18
C LYS A 320 24.49 -23.48 -22.22
N LYS A 321 23.67 -24.15 -23.03
CA LYS A 321 24.14 -25.04 -24.09
C LYS A 321 24.94 -24.28 -25.16
N GLU A 322 24.46 -23.12 -25.59
CA GLU A 322 25.17 -22.25 -26.53
C GLU A 322 26.51 -21.77 -25.95
N TYR A 323 26.53 -21.39 -24.67
CA TYR A 323 27.75 -20.98 -23.98
C TYR A 323 28.75 -22.15 -23.85
N ASP A 324 28.28 -23.35 -23.51
CA ASP A 324 29.11 -24.55 -23.46
C ASP A 324 29.67 -24.91 -24.84
N ASP A 325 28.89 -24.74 -25.92
CA ASP A 325 29.35 -24.96 -27.29
C ASP A 325 30.42 -23.94 -27.71
N ILE A 326 30.25 -22.66 -27.38
CA ILE A 326 31.26 -21.60 -27.60
C ILE A 326 32.53 -21.92 -26.80
N ARG A 327 32.38 -22.28 -25.52
CA ARG A 327 33.50 -22.62 -24.63
C ARG A 327 34.27 -23.85 -25.14
N ASN A 328 33.57 -24.88 -25.61
CA ASN A 328 34.19 -26.06 -26.19
C ASN A 328 34.94 -25.76 -27.50
N LYS A 329 34.41 -24.87 -28.35
CA LYS A 329 35.13 -24.37 -29.54
C LYS A 329 36.40 -23.62 -29.14
N PHE A 330 36.29 -22.70 -28.17
CA PHE A 330 37.44 -21.94 -27.66
C PHE A 330 38.56 -22.83 -27.12
N TYR A 331 38.23 -23.86 -26.31
CA TYR A 331 39.22 -24.79 -25.78
C TYR A 331 39.84 -25.69 -26.87
N LYS A 332 39.07 -26.08 -27.90
CA LYS A 332 39.61 -26.83 -29.06
C LYS A 332 40.59 -25.99 -29.88
N GLU A 333 40.25 -24.74 -30.17
CA GLU A 333 41.13 -23.81 -30.88
C GLU A 333 42.38 -23.48 -30.07
N THR A 334 42.23 -23.25 -28.76
CA THR A 334 43.37 -23.03 -27.86
C THR A 334 44.26 -24.27 -27.77
N GLY A 335 43.68 -25.47 -27.71
CA GLY A 335 44.44 -26.72 -27.75
C GLY A 335 45.18 -26.95 -29.06
N GLN A 336 44.61 -26.55 -30.20
CA GLN A 336 45.30 -26.57 -31.50
C GLN A 336 46.46 -25.57 -31.52
N LYS A 337 46.26 -24.33 -31.06
CA LYS A 337 47.32 -23.32 -30.96
C LYS A 337 48.42 -23.73 -29.97
N ILE A 338 48.09 -24.41 -28.88
CA ILE A 338 49.08 -24.98 -27.95
C ILE A 338 49.89 -26.07 -28.64
N ARG A 339 49.27 -26.96 -29.43
CA ARG A 339 50.01 -27.98 -30.20
C ARG A 339 50.89 -27.36 -31.29
N GLU A 340 50.44 -26.29 -31.94
CA GLU A 340 51.24 -25.52 -32.90
C GLU A 340 52.42 -24.85 -32.19
N LEU A 341 52.21 -24.24 -31.03
CA LEU A 341 53.25 -23.66 -30.18
C LEU A 341 54.20 -24.72 -29.63
N GLU A 342 53.72 -25.90 -29.22
CA GLU A 342 54.55 -27.01 -28.75
C GLU A 342 55.41 -27.59 -29.88
N ASN A 343 54.87 -27.69 -31.10
CA ASN A 343 55.64 -28.08 -32.29
C ASN A 343 56.68 -27.01 -32.67
N PHE A 344 56.34 -25.73 -32.51
CA PHE A 344 57.26 -24.61 -32.71
C PHE A 344 58.37 -24.55 -31.64
N LEU A 345 58.03 -24.82 -30.37
CA LEU A 345 58.95 -24.88 -29.24
C LEU A 345 59.86 -26.13 -29.30
N LYS A 346 59.37 -27.27 -29.80
CA LYS A 346 60.20 -28.45 -30.09
C LYS A 346 61.20 -28.23 -31.22
N ALA A 347 60.97 -27.25 -32.10
CA ALA A 347 61.85 -26.90 -33.19
C ALA A 347 62.94 -25.87 -32.82
N ASN A 348 62.86 -25.23 -31.65
CA ASN A 348 63.82 -24.21 -31.22
C ASN A 348 64.13 -24.34 -29.71
N PRO A 349 65.31 -24.85 -29.31
CA PRO A 349 65.75 -24.77 -27.93
C PRO A 349 66.34 -23.37 -27.70
N ILE A 350 65.79 -22.60 -26.74
CA ILE A 350 66.53 -21.80 -25.74
C ILE A 350 65.65 -20.73 -25.04
N CYS A 351 65.71 -20.80 -23.70
CA CYS A 351 65.67 -19.79 -22.63
C CYS A 351 64.56 -18.72 -22.50
N GLY A 352 63.86 -18.79 -21.35
CA GLY A 352 64.02 -17.82 -20.25
C GLY A 352 63.04 -16.63 -20.17
N GLY A 353 62.20 -16.60 -19.13
CA GLY A 353 61.59 -15.35 -18.65
C GLY A 353 60.20 -15.48 -18.01
N VAL A 354 59.99 -14.74 -16.91
CA VAL A 354 58.83 -14.70 -15.97
C VAL A 354 57.98 -13.44 -16.21
N LEU A 355 56.66 -13.46 -15.97
CA LEU A 355 55.80 -12.36 -15.40
C LEU A 355 54.32 -12.81 -15.38
N ASN A 356 53.57 -12.90 -14.26
CA ASN A 356 53.09 -11.98 -13.21
C ASN A 356 51.71 -11.32 -13.50
N LEU A 357 50.77 -11.45 -12.54
CA LEU A 357 49.36 -11.04 -12.53
C LEU A 357 49.14 -9.86 -11.58
N ASP A 358 48.12 -9.01 -11.81
CA ASP A 358 47.71 -7.93 -10.89
C ASP A 358 46.18 -7.92 -10.64
N LEU A 359 45.78 -7.60 -9.39
CA LEU A 359 44.41 -7.31 -8.95
C LEU A 359 44.41 -6.13 -7.95
N LEU A 360 43.44 -5.21 -8.11
CA LEU A 360 43.32 -3.93 -7.39
C LEU A 360 42.60 -4.04 -6.02
N ILE A 361 42.94 -3.11 -5.11
CA ILE A 361 42.61 -3.11 -3.67
C ILE A 361 41.51 -2.08 -3.32
N THR A 362 40.67 -2.39 -2.31
CA THR A 362 39.62 -1.52 -1.75
C THR A 362 40.13 -0.31 -0.94
N PRO A 363 39.35 0.79 -0.86
CA PRO A 363 39.79 2.06 -0.26
C PRO A 363 39.92 2.06 1.29
N PRO A 364 40.66 3.04 1.86
CA PRO A 364 41.09 3.04 3.26
C PRO A 364 40.00 3.47 4.25
N GLN A 365 39.93 2.77 5.39
CA GLN A 365 39.13 3.22 6.54
C GLN A 365 39.91 4.18 7.44
N PRO A 366 39.28 5.25 7.95
CA PRO A 366 39.91 6.21 8.85
C PRO A 366 40.12 5.61 10.25
N LYS A 367 41.38 5.52 10.68
CA LYS A 367 41.76 5.15 12.06
C LYS A 367 41.54 6.34 12.99
N ARG A 368 40.61 6.25 13.94
CA ARG A 368 40.61 7.10 15.13
C ARG A 368 41.29 6.33 16.28
N MET A 369 42.53 6.68 16.59
CA MET A 369 43.16 6.27 17.86
C MET A 369 42.70 7.22 18.97
N ARG A 370 41.98 6.69 19.96
CA ARG A 370 41.85 7.30 21.29
C ARG A 370 41.88 6.17 22.33
N GLY A 371 42.85 6.22 23.25
CA GLY A 371 42.96 5.29 24.38
C GLY A 371 44.41 5.14 24.82
N ALA A 372 44.72 5.67 26.00
CA ALA A 372 46.06 5.78 26.59
C ALA A 372 46.73 4.40 26.82
N ILE A 373 48.05 4.34 26.60
CA ILE A 373 48.90 3.24 27.01
C ILE A 373 49.48 3.60 28.39
N THR A 374 49.11 2.85 29.42
CA THR A 374 49.79 2.86 30.72
C THR A 374 50.62 1.58 30.81
N LEU A 375 51.93 1.73 31.01
CA LEU A 375 52.86 0.62 31.26
C LEU A 375 53.07 0.51 32.77
N THR A 376 52.81 -0.65 33.34
CA THR A 376 53.30 -1.03 34.67
C THR A 376 54.18 -2.27 34.53
N ALA A 377 55.42 -2.14 35.01
CA ALA A 377 56.33 -3.25 35.23
C ALA A 377 56.10 -3.79 36.65
N ARG A 378 56.12 -5.11 36.79
CA ARG A 378 56.11 -5.81 38.08
C ARG A 378 57.50 -5.74 38.71
N GLU A 379 57.54 -5.35 39.98
CA GLU A 379 58.11 -6.20 41.05
C GLU A 379 57.07 -6.31 42.16
#